data_AF-A0A9Q3I9B2-F1
#
_entry.id   AF-A0A9Q3I9B2-F1
#
_cell.length_a   1.000
_cell.length_b   1.000
_cell.length_c   1.000
_cell.angle_alpha   90.00
_cell.angle_beta   90.00
_cell.angle_gamma   90.00
#
_symmetry.space_group_name_H-M   'P 1'
#
loop_
_entity.id
_entity.type
_entity.pdbx_description
1 polymer ?
#
loop_
_entity_poly.entity_id
_entity_poly.type
_entity_poly.pdbx_seq_one_letter_code
_entity_poly.pdbx_strand_id
1 'polypeptide(L)'
;MIRRFCAYGVDFRNSDSFNHSLYNLIPALELKYRKSINSSTGKTPAIMEKCWNPRLPYETLKKDLDDMYSTARIFNIILDKKRHNTNRCMQDYFKYARERWEKRHKPPDLRIGNLVLVSSLNFNSIKGPKKLKDSFAGPFMMRELHVPNSVQLDLTG
;
A
#
# COMPACT_ATOMS: atom_id res chain seq x y z
N MET A 1 -3.30 -3.34 6.36
CA MET A 1 -2.33 -4.22 5.65
C MET A 1 -1.65 -3.41 4.54
N ILE A 2 -0.43 -2.92 4.77
CA ILE A 2 0.30 -2.04 3.83
C ILE A 2 0.85 -2.92 2.69
N ARG A 3 0.07 -3.08 1.62
CA ARG A 3 0.56 -3.62 0.34
C ARG A 3 1.10 -2.46 -0.50
N ARG A 4 2.24 -1.90 -0.11
CA ARG A 4 2.97 -0.89 -0.88
C ARG A 4 4.44 -1.28 -0.99
N PHE A 5 4.70 -2.45 -1.57
CA PHE A 5 6.01 -2.70 -2.17
C PHE A 5 5.83 -2.51 -3.67
N CYS A 6 6.44 -1.46 -4.22
CA CYS A 6 6.79 -1.47 -5.63
C CYS A 6 7.74 -2.64 -5.79
N ALA A 7 7.23 -3.78 -6.24
CA ALA A 7 8.05 -4.92 -6.61
C ALA A 7 8.77 -4.56 -7.90
N TYR A 8 9.88 -3.85 -7.76
CA TYR A 8 10.90 -3.83 -8.79
C TYR A 8 11.55 -5.21 -8.80
N GLY A 9 11.80 -5.78 -9.99
CA GLY A 9 12.64 -6.97 -10.10
C GLY A 9 14.01 -6.73 -9.45
N VAL A 10 14.79 -7.79 -9.23
CA VAL A 10 16.15 -7.69 -8.66
C VAL A 10 16.98 -6.66 -9.43
N ASP A 11 16.74 -6.57 -10.75
CA ASP A 11 17.22 -5.50 -11.61
C ASP A 11 16.04 -4.70 -12.17
N PHE A 12 16.10 -3.38 -12.02
CA PHE A 12 15.17 -2.44 -12.64
C PHE A 12 15.89 -1.61 -13.70
N ARG A 13 15.40 -1.69 -14.94
CA ARG A 13 15.92 -0.90 -16.05
C ARG A 13 15.12 0.38 -16.20
N ASN A 14 15.77 1.52 -16.03
CA ASN A 14 15.16 2.81 -16.30
C ASN A 14 14.98 3.02 -17.81
N SER A 15 14.09 3.97 -18.19
CA SER A 15 13.93 4.42 -19.59
C SER A 15 15.25 4.88 -20.22
N ASP A 16 16.19 5.27 -19.36
CA ASP A 16 17.48 5.85 -19.70
C ASP A 16 18.59 4.78 -19.62
N SER A 17 18.23 3.51 -19.88
CA SER A 17 19.09 2.32 -20.02
C SER A 17 19.98 1.90 -18.84
N PHE A 18 19.98 2.63 -17.72
CA PHE A 18 20.66 2.22 -16.48
C PHE A 18 19.92 1.06 -15.77
N ASN A 19 20.68 0.01 -15.43
CA ASN A 19 20.23 -1.07 -14.56
C ASN A 19 20.51 -0.70 -13.11
N HIS A 20 19.46 -0.58 -12.31
CA HIS A 20 19.57 -0.41 -10.87
C HIS A 20 19.34 -1.75 -10.19
N SER A 21 20.32 -2.21 -9.41
CA SER A 21 20.12 -3.31 -8.48
C SER A 21 19.21 -2.87 -7.34
N LEU A 22 18.24 -3.71 -6.98
CA LEU A 22 17.28 -3.44 -5.89
C LEU A 22 18.00 -3.05 -4.59
N TYR A 23 19.12 -3.70 -4.27
CA TYR A 23 19.89 -3.45 -3.05
C TYR A 23 20.39 -2.00 -2.94
N ASN A 24 20.79 -1.41 -4.07
CA ASN A 24 21.24 -0.01 -4.11
C ASN A 24 20.07 0.97 -4.00
N LEU A 25 18.86 0.52 -4.37
CA LEU A 25 17.66 1.34 -4.38
C LEU A 25 16.91 1.33 -3.04
N ILE A 26 17.07 0.28 -2.23
CA ILE A 26 16.39 0.13 -0.93
C ILE A 26 16.59 1.35 -0.02
N PRO A 27 17.82 1.84 0.24
CA PRO A 27 18.01 3.00 1.12
C PRO A 27 17.30 4.26 0.59
N ALA A 28 17.34 4.47 -0.73
CA ALA A 28 16.68 5.60 -1.37
C ALA A 28 15.15 5.48 -1.29
N LEU A 29 14.60 4.28 -1.44
CA LEU A 29 13.16 4.01 -1.32
C LEU A 29 12.68 4.16 0.12
N GLU A 30 13.43 3.65 1.10
CA GLU A 30 13.12 3.79 2.52
C GLU A 30 13.08 5.27 2.92
N LEU A 31 14.09 6.04 2.51
CA LEU A 31 14.14 7.47 2.75
C LEU A 31 12.96 8.18 2.10
N LYS A 32 12.64 7.86 0.84
CA LYS A 32 11.47 8.42 0.15
C LYS A 32 10.16 8.06 0.85
N TYR A 33 10.01 6.82 1.30
CA TYR A 33 8.83 6.37 2.04
C TYR A 33 8.66 7.15 3.34
N ARG A 34 9.72 7.28 4.14
CA ARG A 34 9.72 8.03 5.40
C ARG A 34 9.36 9.50 5.24
N LYS A 35 9.73 10.10 4.09
CA LYS A 35 9.44 11.49 3.76
C LYS A 35 8.12 11.71 3.02
N SER A 36 7.48 10.66 2.54
CA SER A 36 6.24 10.77 1.77
C SER A 36 5.05 11.11 2.68
N ILE A 37 4.19 12.03 2.25
CA ILE A 37 2.99 12.38 3.00
C ILE A 37 2.00 11.23 2.88
N ASN A 38 1.53 10.71 4.00
CA ASN A 38 0.50 9.69 4.00
C ASN A 38 -0.88 10.34 3.76
N SER A 39 -1.64 9.79 2.80
CA SER A 39 -2.96 10.30 2.40
C SER A 39 -3.97 10.33 3.54
N SER A 40 -3.89 9.38 4.48
CA SER A 40 -4.88 9.27 5.57
C SER A 40 -4.56 10.17 6.75
N THR A 41 -3.28 10.43 7.03
CA THR A 41 -2.86 11.20 8.22
C THR A 41 -2.37 12.61 7.89
N GLY A 42 -2.12 12.92 6.61
CA GLY A 42 -1.57 14.21 6.17
C GLY A 42 -0.14 14.49 6.64
N LYS A 43 0.50 13.55 7.34
CA LYS A 43 1.85 13.66 7.91
C LYS A 43 2.78 12.63 7.30
N THR A 44 4.08 12.91 7.35
CA THR A 44 5.11 11.94 6.93
C THR A 44 5.40 10.94 8.06
N PRO A 45 5.73 9.68 7.75
CA PRO A 45 6.11 8.71 8.77
C PRO A 45 7.25 9.19 9.68
N ALA A 46 8.26 9.87 9.13
CA ALA A 46 9.38 10.40 9.91
C ALA A 46 8.94 11.41 11.00
N ILE A 47 7.95 12.25 10.69
CA ILE A 47 7.39 13.20 11.66
C ILE A 47 6.58 12.46 12.73
N MET A 48 5.86 11.40 12.37
CA MET A 48 5.07 10.63 13.34
C MET A 48 5.94 9.80 14.30
N GLU A 49 7.07 9.27 13.81
CA GLU A 49 7.97 8.44 14.62
C GLU A 49 8.97 9.26 15.44
N LYS A 50 9.58 10.28 14.81
CA LYS A 50 10.74 11.01 15.37
C LYS A 50 10.49 12.51 15.53
N CYS A 51 9.29 12.99 15.24
CA CYS A 51 8.96 14.43 15.21
C CYS A 51 9.87 15.27 14.30
N TRP A 52 10.62 14.63 13.39
CA TRP A 52 11.61 15.30 12.55
C TRP A 52 11.69 14.65 11.17
N ASN A 53 11.79 15.48 10.13
CA ASN A 53 11.89 15.04 8.74
C ASN A 53 13.32 15.26 8.23
N PRO A 54 14.04 14.22 7.78
CA PRO A 54 15.41 14.38 7.29
C PRO A 54 15.44 15.28 6.05
N ARG A 55 16.27 16.32 6.08
CA ARG A 55 16.47 17.22 4.93
C ARG A 55 17.37 16.55 3.91
N LEU A 56 16.96 16.56 2.64
CA LEU A 56 17.78 16.01 1.55
C LEU A 56 18.72 17.10 1.00
N PRO A 57 19.92 16.74 0.48
CA PRO A 57 20.82 17.71 -0.14
C PRO A 57 20.14 18.58 -1.20
N TYR A 58 19.25 18.00 -2.01
CA TYR A 58 18.43 18.74 -2.97
C TYR A 58 17.62 19.88 -2.34
N GLU A 59 17.04 19.67 -1.16
CA GLU A 59 16.21 20.68 -0.48
C GLU A 59 17.05 21.82 0.10
N THR A 60 18.29 21.52 0.48
CA THR A 60 19.27 22.54 0.90
C THR A 60 19.76 23.32 -0.31
N LEU A 61 20.15 22.62 -1.37
CA LEU A 61 20.65 23.22 -2.60
C LEU A 61 19.62 24.13 -3.25
N LYS A 62 18.32 23.80 -3.23
CA LYS A 62 17.28 24.59 -3.91
C LYS A 62 17.08 26.02 -3.39
N LYS A 63 17.52 26.33 -2.16
CA LYS A 63 17.23 27.62 -1.52
C LYS A 63 18.07 28.79 -2.05
N ASP A 64 19.27 28.51 -2.56
CA ASP A 64 20.27 29.55 -2.86
C ASP A 64 20.65 29.60 -4.37
N LEU A 65 19.78 29.10 -5.26
CA LEU A 65 20.07 28.90 -6.70
C LEU A 65 19.69 30.08 -7.60
N ASP A 66 19.95 31.31 -7.16
CA ASP A 66 19.75 32.47 -8.05
C ASP A 66 20.82 32.55 -9.16
N ASP A 67 21.91 31.77 -9.09
CA ASP A 67 22.95 31.78 -10.12
C ASP A 67 23.47 30.36 -10.47
N MET A 68 22.60 29.52 -11.04
CA MET A 68 23.00 28.19 -11.51
C MET A 68 23.75 28.23 -12.84
N TYR A 69 24.89 27.54 -12.90
CA TYR A 69 25.53 27.13 -14.15
C TYR A 69 24.51 26.45 -15.09
N SER A 70 24.58 26.75 -16.39
CA SER A 70 23.56 26.38 -17.39
C SER A 70 23.15 24.89 -17.36
N THR A 71 24.10 23.99 -17.11
CA THR A 71 23.86 22.54 -16.98
C THR A 71 22.99 22.18 -15.78
N ALA A 72 23.17 22.83 -14.64
CA ALA A 72 22.43 22.53 -13.42
C ALA A 72 20.95 22.98 -13.53
N ARG A 73 20.71 24.10 -14.23
CA ARG A 73 19.37 24.54 -14.61
C ARG A 73 18.66 23.52 -15.51
N ILE A 74 19.33 23.00 -16.53
CA ILE A 74 18.79 21.97 -17.42
C ILE A 74 18.44 20.71 -16.63
N PHE A 75 19.31 20.28 -15.72
CA PHE A 75 19.07 19.11 -14.88
C PHE A 75 17.84 19.27 -13.97
N ASN A 76 17.65 20.45 -13.37
CA ASN A 76 16.46 20.76 -12.58
C ASN A 76 15.17 20.67 -13.40
N ILE A 77 15.16 21.18 -14.63
CA ILE A 77 14.01 21.07 -15.54
C ILE A 77 13.67 19.60 -15.82
N ILE A 78 14.69 18.77 -16.10
CA ILE A 78 14.53 17.34 -16.34
C ILE A 78 13.95 16.64 -15.09
N LEU A 79 14.49 16.95 -13.90
CA LEU A 79 14.01 16.41 -12.64
C LEU A 79 12.54 16.77 -12.38
N ASP A 80 12.17 18.03 -12.59
CA ASP A 80 10.80 18.49 -12.37
C ASP A 80 9.83 17.85 -13.36
N LYS A 81 10.24 17.67 -14.63
CA LYS A 81 9.46 16.92 -15.62
C LYS A 81 9.25 15.45 -15.21
N LYS A 82 10.31 14.76 -14.76
CA LYS A 82 10.23 13.36 -14.30
C LYS A 82 9.37 13.23 -13.03
N ARG A 83 9.44 14.21 -12.11
CA ARG A 83 8.56 14.27 -10.93
C ARG A 83 7.10 14.44 -11.30
N HIS A 84 6.80 15.39 -12.19
CA HIS A 84 5.43 15.63 -12.65
C HIS A 84 4.84 14.35 -13.28
N ASN A 85 5.60 13.69 -14.17
CA ASN A 85 5.17 12.44 -14.78
C ASN A 85 4.94 11.33 -13.74
N THR A 86 5.86 11.19 -12.78
CA THR A 86 5.73 10.19 -11.70
C THR A 86 4.48 10.42 -10.86
N ASN A 87 4.19 11.67 -10.50
CA ASN A 87 2.99 12.03 -9.74
C ASN A 87 1.71 11.70 -10.52
N ARG A 88 1.69 11.99 -11.82
CA ARG A 88 0.56 11.62 -12.69
C ARG A 88 0.35 10.10 -12.74
N CYS A 89 1.41 9.32 -12.98
CA CYS A 89 1.31 7.86 -12.98
C CYS A 89 0.80 7.30 -11.64
N MET A 90 1.22 7.89 -10.51
CA MET A 90 0.70 7.52 -9.19
C MET A 90 -0.79 7.81 -9.03
N GLN A 91 -1.24 9.00 -9.46
CA GLN A 91 -2.65 9.38 -9.40
C GLN A 91 -3.52 8.48 -10.28
N ASP A 92 -3.09 8.21 -11.51
CA ASP A 92 -3.78 7.31 -12.44
C ASP A 92 -3.90 5.90 -11.85
N TYR A 93 -2.81 5.41 -11.24
CA TYR A 93 -2.81 4.11 -10.56
C TYR A 93 -3.78 4.08 -9.35
N PHE A 94 -3.77 5.11 -8.51
CA PHE A 94 -4.69 5.17 -7.36
C PHE A 94 -6.15 5.22 -7.80
N LYS A 95 -6.45 5.99 -8.85
CA LYS A 95 -7.79 6.04 -9.44
C LYS A 95 -8.20 4.67 -9.96
N TYR A 96 -7.34 4.02 -10.75
CA TYR A 96 -7.60 2.68 -11.27
C TYR A 96 -7.83 1.65 -10.16
N ALA A 97 -6.98 1.64 -9.13
CA ALA A 97 -7.10 0.72 -8.01
C ALA A 97 -8.41 0.91 -7.24
N ARG A 98 -8.81 2.17 -7.02
CA ARG A 98 -10.08 2.52 -6.38
C ARG A 98 -11.28 2.06 -7.20
N GLU A 99 -11.32 2.40 -8.48
CA GLU A 99 -12.43 2.00 -9.37
C GLU A 99 -12.54 0.47 -9.47
N ARG A 100 -11.40 -0.24 -9.54
CA ARG A 100 -11.37 -1.71 -9.55
C ARG A 100 -11.92 -2.29 -8.26
N TRP A 101 -11.59 -1.69 -7.12
CA TRP A 101 -12.09 -2.09 -5.81
C TRP A 101 -13.60 -1.89 -5.74
N GLU A 102 -14.08 -0.69 -6.03
CA GLU A 102 -15.51 -0.32 -6.00
C GLU A 102 -16.36 -1.18 -6.96
N LYS A 103 -15.85 -1.51 -8.16
CA LYS A 103 -16.56 -2.37 -9.12
C LYS A 103 -16.69 -3.82 -8.65
N ARG A 104 -15.67 -4.36 -7.96
CA ARG A 104 -15.62 -5.79 -7.57
C ARG A 104 -16.17 -6.04 -6.17
N HIS A 105 -16.01 -5.09 -5.25
CA HIS A 105 -16.39 -5.28 -3.86
C HIS A 105 -17.80 -4.79 -3.65
N LYS A 106 -18.73 -5.74 -3.57
CA LYS A 106 -20.06 -5.50 -3.02
C LYS A 106 -19.99 -5.81 -1.53
N PRO A 107 -20.29 -4.85 -0.64
CA PRO A 107 -20.37 -5.16 0.78
C PRO A 107 -21.46 -6.23 0.98
N PRO A 108 -21.20 -7.27 1.79
CA PRO A 108 -22.23 -8.26 2.09
C PRO A 108 -23.33 -7.62 2.96
N ASP A 109 -24.60 -7.93 2.66
CA ASP A 109 -25.73 -7.55 3.52
C ASP A 109 -25.81 -8.53 4.70
N LEU A 110 -25.06 -8.23 5.77
CA LEU A 110 -25.01 -9.03 6.99
C LEU A 110 -26.04 -8.52 7.98
N ARG A 111 -26.98 -9.38 8.35
CA ARG A 111 -28.02 -9.09 9.35
C ARG A 111 -27.92 -10.08 10.49
N ILE A 112 -28.25 -9.60 11.69
CA ILE A 112 -28.33 -10.43 12.89
C ILE A 112 -29.38 -11.54 12.65
N GLY A 113 -29.05 -12.78 13.03
CA GLY A 113 -29.88 -13.96 12.75
C GLY A 113 -29.59 -14.66 11.42
N ASN A 114 -28.80 -14.07 10.51
CA ASN A 114 -28.38 -14.79 9.30
C ASN A 114 -27.47 -15.98 9.66
N LEU A 115 -27.65 -17.07 8.91
CA LEU A 115 -26.81 -18.25 8.96
C LEU A 115 -25.63 -18.10 8.00
N VAL A 116 -24.41 -18.23 8.52
CA VAL A 116 -23.19 -18.04 7.73
C VAL A 116 -22.22 -19.21 7.89
N LEU A 117 -21.54 -19.49 6.79
CA LEU A 117 -20.49 -20.48 6.68
C LEU A 117 -19.12 -19.82 6.95
N VAL A 118 -18.33 -20.43 7.82
CA VAL A 118 -16.99 -19.94 8.18
C VAL A 118 -15.94 -20.80 7.50
N SER A 119 -14.91 -20.18 6.93
CA SER A 119 -13.83 -20.93 6.28
C SER A 119 -13.14 -21.88 7.27
N SER A 120 -12.97 -23.14 6.85
CA SER A 120 -12.39 -24.20 7.67
C SER A 120 -10.86 -24.07 7.87
N LEU A 121 -10.22 -23.08 7.24
CA LEU A 121 -8.78 -22.83 7.25
C LEU A 121 -8.21 -22.61 8.66
N ASN A 122 -8.96 -21.92 9.52
CA ASN A 122 -8.50 -21.58 10.88
C ASN A 122 -9.06 -22.52 11.96
N PHE A 123 -9.86 -23.52 11.60
CA PHE A 123 -10.38 -24.50 12.55
C PHE A 123 -9.39 -25.65 12.71
N ASN A 124 -8.66 -25.64 13.82
CA ASN A 124 -7.75 -26.72 14.21
C ASN A 124 -8.49 -27.98 14.71
N SER A 125 -9.76 -27.83 15.11
CA SER A 125 -10.56 -28.92 15.68
C SER A 125 -11.16 -29.89 14.65
N ILE A 126 -11.19 -29.50 13.36
CA ILE A 126 -11.73 -30.35 12.29
C ILE A 126 -10.62 -31.28 11.81
N LYS A 127 -10.66 -32.53 12.28
CA LYS A 127 -9.70 -33.60 11.96
C LYS A 127 -9.94 -34.14 10.54
N GLY A 128 -8.86 -34.40 9.80
CA GLY A 128 -8.91 -35.05 8.49
C GLY A 128 -7.84 -34.55 7.52
N PRO A 129 -7.56 -35.30 6.43
CA PRO A 129 -6.62 -34.86 5.41
C PRO A 129 -7.16 -33.64 4.67
N LYS A 130 -6.29 -32.65 4.39
CA LYS A 130 -6.64 -31.34 3.80
C LYS A 130 -7.50 -31.42 2.53
N LYS A 131 -7.38 -32.50 1.74
CA LYS A 131 -8.12 -32.72 0.50
C LYS A 131 -9.56 -33.21 0.69
N LEU A 132 -9.87 -33.84 1.82
CA LEU A 132 -11.20 -34.37 2.14
C LEU A 132 -11.95 -33.51 3.15
N LYS A 133 -11.33 -32.43 3.63
CA LYS A 133 -11.93 -31.49 4.57
C LYS A 133 -12.79 -30.49 3.80
N ASP A 134 -14.03 -30.30 4.26
CA ASP A 134 -14.90 -29.26 3.72
C ASP A 134 -14.23 -27.89 3.85
N SER A 135 -14.36 -27.07 2.81
CA SER A 135 -13.76 -25.72 2.78
C SER A 135 -14.43 -24.74 3.76
N PHE A 136 -15.63 -25.08 4.22
CA PHE A 136 -16.44 -24.28 5.13
C PHE A 136 -17.06 -25.15 6.22
N ALA A 137 -17.24 -24.56 7.40
CA ALA A 137 -17.93 -25.15 8.55
C ALA A 137 -19.15 -24.30 8.93
N GLY A 138 -20.16 -24.94 9.53
CA GLY A 138 -21.44 -24.31 9.85
C GLY A 138 -22.55 -24.81 8.92
N PRO A 139 -23.78 -24.30 9.06
CA PRO A 139 -24.10 -22.88 9.30
C PRO A 139 -24.09 -22.45 10.77
N PHE A 140 -23.50 -21.28 11.04
CA PHE A 140 -23.53 -20.64 12.37
C PHE A 140 -24.40 -19.39 12.35
N MET A 141 -25.12 -19.13 13.44
CA MET A 141 -25.99 -17.96 13.55
C MET A 141 -25.19 -16.72 13.96
N MET A 142 -25.45 -15.60 13.29
CA MET A 142 -24.90 -14.29 13.66
C MET A 142 -25.60 -13.75 14.91
N ARG A 143 -24.83 -13.59 16.01
CA ARG A 143 -25.32 -13.01 17.26
C ARG A 143 -25.22 -11.49 17.27
N GLU A 144 -24.06 -10.96 16.88
CA GLU A 144 -23.79 -9.52 16.95
C GLU A 144 -22.95 -9.04 15.75
N LEU A 145 -23.18 -7.81 15.32
CA LEU A 145 -22.42 -7.11 14.28
C LEU A 145 -21.63 -5.95 14.91
N HIS A 146 -20.31 -6.11 15.10
CA HIS A 146 -19.48 -5.06 15.70
C HIS A 146 -19.11 -3.96 14.67
N VAL A 147 -18.84 -4.37 13.43
CA VAL A 147 -18.46 -3.51 12.29
C VAL A 147 -19.08 -4.14 11.05
N PRO A 148 -19.35 -3.42 9.94
CA PRO A 148 -19.93 -4.02 8.72
C PRO A 148 -19.22 -5.30 8.21
N ASN A 149 -17.93 -5.48 8.54
CA ASN A 149 -17.13 -6.64 8.15
C ASN A 149 -16.71 -7.54 9.33
N SER A 150 -17.20 -7.31 10.55
CA SER A 150 -16.84 -8.07 11.75
C SER A 150 -18.08 -8.51 12.50
N VAL A 151 -18.24 -9.82 12.64
CA VAL A 151 -19.41 -10.46 13.23
C VAL A 151 -18.99 -11.43 14.34
N GLN A 152 -19.81 -11.48 15.38
CA GLN A 152 -19.73 -12.51 16.40
C GLN A 152 -20.72 -13.62 16.06
N LEU A 153 -20.21 -14.85 16.01
CA LEU A 153 -20.98 -16.04 15.67
C LEU A 153 -21.18 -16.89 16.91
N ASP A 154 -22.34 -17.51 17.00
CA ASP A 154 -22.57 -18.57 17.98
C ASP A 154 -22.09 -19.90 17.38
N LEU A 155 -21.03 -20.46 17.96
CA LEU A 155 -20.41 -21.70 17.49
C LEU A 155 -20.99 -22.94 18.19
N THR A 156 -21.96 -22.78 19.08
CA THR A 156 -22.64 -23.91 19.71
C THR A 156 -23.71 -24.47 18.77
N GLY A 157 -23.32 -25.52 18.04
CA GLY A 157 -24.21 -26.45 17.35
C GLY A 157 -23.82 -27.86 17.71
#